data_AF-A0A926AAF5-F1
#
_entry.id   AF-A0A926AAF5-F1
#
_cell.length_a   1.000
_cell.length_b   1.000
_cell.length_c   1.000
_cell.angle_alpha   90.00
_cell.angle_beta   90.00
_cell.angle_gamma   90.00
#
_symmetry.space_group_name_H-M   'P 1'
#
loop_
_entity.id
_entity.type
_entity.pdbx_description
1 polymer ?
#
loop_
_entity_poly.entity_id
_entity_poly.type
_entity_poly.pdbx_seq_one_letter_code
_entity_poly.pdbx_strand_id
1 'polypeptide(L)'
;MIDAALLKQLTHANPEIRKQAITAIAKTKDPAALSHLANVYRTDQVVEVRELARKAGVYIKKHADAEPSYQDEDDLAPADDVTDDDAPVKAKRGQVAVSASNEERAAGLVKQALDLHMRGDNDRATKYLKDAFKKNPNLEFDSYTTGLATTITGLSTDQAIGVMVGELDVDGTPPSKAKGKRGVTDGDEPGWGAALVDLLIYTLVNMGLVGLGLLAFVVVFIPLLTEALLTQAAASGSFGSSS
;
A
#
# COMPACT_ATOMS: atom_id res chain seq x y z
N MET A 1 -14.79 36.00 -17.13
CA MET A 1 -15.87 36.78 -16.50
C MET A 1 -16.80 35.81 -15.82
N ILE A 2 -16.96 35.93 -14.51
CA ILE A 2 -17.79 35.02 -13.70
C ILE A 2 -19.26 35.27 -13.98
N ASP A 3 -20.01 34.20 -14.17
CA ASP A 3 -21.46 34.26 -14.31
C ASP A 3 -22.12 34.62 -12.97
N ALA A 4 -22.92 35.68 -12.97
CA ALA A 4 -23.68 36.13 -11.82
C ALA A 4 -24.66 35.06 -11.30
N ALA A 5 -25.13 34.16 -12.18
CA ALA A 5 -25.96 33.03 -11.80
C ALA A 5 -25.21 32.05 -10.87
N LEU A 6 -23.93 31.79 -11.14
CA LEU A 6 -23.11 30.91 -10.29
C LEU A 6 -22.85 31.53 -8.91
N LEU A 7 -22.63 32.85 -8.85
CA LEU A 7 -22.47 33.55 -7.57
C LEU A 7 -23.75 33.49 -6.72
N LYS A 8 -24.93 33.53 -7.34
CA LYS A 8 -26.21 33.35 -6.63
C LYS A 8 -26.38 31.92 -6.08
N GLN A 9 -25.85 30.91 -6.78
CA GLN A 9 -25.92 29.53 -6.32
C GLN A 9 -25.03 29.24 -5.11
N LEU A 10 -23.97 30.03 -4.86
CA LEU A 10 -23.12 29.92 -3.67
C LEU A 10 -23.85 30.16 -2.34
N THR A 11 -25.03 30.77 -2.35
CA THR A 11 -25.85 31.01 -1.16
C THR A 11 -27.09 30.12 -1.10
N HIS A 12 -27.20 29.14 -1.99
CA HIS A 12 -28.35 28.24 -2.04
C HIS A 12 -28.47 27.38 -0.77
N ALA A 13 -29.69 27.13 -0.29
CA ALA A 13 -29.93 26.37 0.93
C ALA A 13 -29.36 24.93 0.86
N ASN A 14 -29.54 24.27 -0.29
CA ASN A 14 -28.99 22.94 -0.54
C ASN A 14 -27.46 22.98 -0.73
N PRO A 15 -26.66 22.26 0.08
CA PRO A 15 -25.20 22.22 -0.03
C PRO A 15 -24.69 21.62 -1.34
N GLU A 16 -25.41 20.68 -1.96
CA GLU A 16 -24.98 20.08 -3.24
C GLU A 16 -24.93 21.13 -4.36
N ILE A 17 -25.92 22.04 -4.40
CA ILE A 17 -25.95 23.13 -5.37
C ILE A 17 -24.79 24.10 -5.14
N ARG A 18 -24.45 24.38 -3.87
CA ARG A 18 -23.28 25.21 -3.54
C ARG A 18 -21.98 24.54 -4.00
N LYS A 19 -21.83 23.22 -3.78
CA LYS A 19 -20.66 22.45 -4.25
C LYS A 19 -20.52 22.53 -5.78
N GLN A 20 -21.62 22.30 -6.51
CA GLN A 20 -21.64 22.41 -7.98
C GLN A 20 -21.24 23.81 -8.45
N ALA A 21 -21.76 24.87 -7.81
CA ALA A 21 -21.41 26.25 -8.13
C ALA A 21 -19.92 26.54 -7.88
N ILE A 22 -19.35 26.05 -6.77
CA ILE A 22 -17.91 26.19 -6.47
C ILE A 22 -17.07 25.52 -7.56
N THR A 23 -17.42 24.30 -7.97
CA THR A 23 -16.71 23.58 -9.03
C THR A 23 -16.80 24.30 -10.36
N ALA A 24 -17.99 24.77 -10.74
CA ALA A 24 -18.19 25.54 -11.96
C ALA A 24 -17.36 26.83 -11.97
N ILE A 25 -17.35 27.56 -10.84
CA ILE A 25 -16.53 28.76 -10.66
C ILE A 25 -15.04 28.42 -10.79
N ALA A 26 -14.56 27.34 -10.18
CA ALA A 26 -13.16 26.93 -10.28
C ALA A 26 -12.72 26.69 -11.74
N LYS A 27 -13.60 26.06 -12.55
CA LYS A 27 -13.34 25.79 -13.98
C LYS A 27 -13.18 27.05 -14.81
N THR A 28 -13.84 28.15 -14.44
CA THR A 28 -13.67 29.45 -15.14
C THR A 28 -12.28 30.03 -14.98
N LYS A 29 -11.51 29.61 -13.96
CA LYS A 29 -10.17 30.12 -13.62
C LYS A 29 -10.13 31.64 -13.43
N ASP A 30 -11.28 32.27 -13.18
CA ASP A 30 -11.39 33.71 -13.09
C ASP A 30 -10.91 34.20 -11.71
N PRO A 31 -9.81 34.98 -11.63
CA PRO A 31 -9.28 35.45 -10.36
C PRO A 31 -10.25 36.35 -9.58
N ALA A 32 -11.23 36.97 -10.25
CA ALA A 32 -12.26 37.77 -9.56
C ALA A 32 -13.14 36.92 -8.62
N ALA A 33 -13.14 35.59 -8.75
CA ALA A 33 -13.94 34.68 -7.94
C ALA A 33 -13.33 34.40 -6.56
N LEU A 34 -12.05 34.70 -6.38
CA LEU A 34 -11.30 34.33 -5.18
C LEU A 34 -11.89 34.96 -3.91
N SER A 35 -12.39 36.19 -3.99
CA SER A 35 -13.05 36.87 -2.87
C SER A 35 -14.32 36.15 -2.43
N HIS A 36 -15.14 35.70 -3.39
CA HIS A 36 -16.38 34.98 -3.14
C HIS A 36 -16.13 33.59 -2.53
N LEU A 37 -15.16 32.84 -3.08
CA LEU A 37 -14.77 31.53 -2.52
C LEU A 37 -14.20 31.66 -1.10
N ALA A 38 -13.42 32.70 -0.83
CA ALA A 38 -12.89 32.96 0.50
C ALA A 38 -14.00 33.32 1.51
N ASN A 39 -15.09 33.97 1.07
CA ASN A 39 -16.24 34.21 1.94
C ASN A 39 -16.97 32.89 2.28
N VAL A 40 -17.20 32.04 1.28
CA VAL A 40 -17.81 30.71 1.48
C VAL A 40 -16.98 29.87 2.46
N TYR A 41 -15.65 29.83 2.29
CA TYR A 41 -14.76 29.13 3.21
C TYR A 41 -14.88 29.61 4.67
N ARG A 42 -15.20 30.89 4.92
CA ARG A 42 -15.31 31.42 6.29
C ARG A 42 -16.71 31.25 6.90
N THR A 43 -17.74 31.26 6.07
CA THR A 43 -19.13 31.45 6.53
C THR A 43 -20.03 30.26 6.31
N ASP A 44 -19.68 29.34 5.40
CA ASP A 44 -20.53 28.17 5.12
C ASP A 44 -20.55 27.22 6.32
N GLN A 45 -21.75 26.77 6.70
CA GLN A 45 -21.94 25.88 7.84
C GLN A 45 -21.44 24.46 7.54
N VAL A 46 -21.45 24.04 6.27
CA VAL A 46 -21.07 22.69 5.86
C VAL A 46 -19.57 22.62 5.62
N VAL A 47 -18.90 21.74 6.37
CA VAL A 47 -17.43 21.55 6.33
C VAL A 47 -16.96 21.23 4.91
N GLU A 48 -17.63 20.32 4.22
CA GLU A 48 -17.25 19.92 2.85
C GLU A 48 -17.28 21.08 1.87
N VAL A 49 -18.29 21.96 1.98
CA VAL A 49 -18.44 23.14 1.11
C VAL A 49 -17.30 24.12 1.36
N ARG A 50 -16.88 24.29 2.62
CA ARG A 50 -15.70 25.10 2.96
C ARG A 50 -14.44 24.54 2.33
N GLU A 51 -14.15 23.25 2.55
CA GLU A 51 -12.94 22.63 1.99
C GLU A 51 -12.91 22.67 0.47
N LEU A 52 -14.07 22.47 -0.18
CA LEU A 52 -14.17 22.59 -1.63
C LEU A 52 -13.87 24.03 -2.10
N ALA A 53 -14.39 25.05 -1.41
CA ALA A 53 -14.11 26.45 -1.72
C ALA A 53 -12.62 26.80 -1.54
N ARG A 54 -11.96 26.25 -0.51
CA ARG A 54 -10.51 26.40 -0.30
C ARG A 54 -9.72 25.79 -1.45
N LYS A 55 -10.04 24.55 -1.85
CA LYS A 55 -9.39 23.86 -2.97
C LYS A 55 -9.60 24.62 -4.30
N ALA A 56 -10.82 25.07 -4.57
CA ALA A 56 -11.14 25.87 -5.75
C ALA A 56 -10.34 27.18 -5.81
N GLY A 57 -10.21 27.90 -4.68
CA GLY A 57 -9.41 29.12 -4.62
C GLY A 57 -7.92 28.87 -4.90
N VAL A 58 -7.36 27.77 -4.38
CA VAL A 58 -5.99 27.37 -4.69
C VAL A 58 -5.83 27.01 -6.17
N TYR A 59 -6.80 26.31 -6.75
CA TYR A 59 -6.80 25.95 -8.18
C TYR A 59 -6.79 27.20 -9.07
N ILE A 60 -7.69 28.15 -8.85
CA ILE A 60 -7.74 29.41 -9.60
C ILE A 60 -6.40 30.14 -9.47
N LYS A 61 -5.84 30.27 -8.26
CA LYS A 61 -4.55 30.94 -8.06
C LYS A 61 -3.39 30.27 -8.83
N LYS A 62 -3.42 28.95 -8.99
CA LYS A 62 -2.41 28.20 -9.75
C LYS A 62 -2.57 28.35 -11.26
N HIS A 63 -3.80 28.51 -11.75
CA HIS A 63 -4.13 28.45 -13.17
C HIS A 63 -4.56 29.80 -13.79
N ALA A 64 -4.75 30.86 -13.01
CA ALA A 64 -5.13 32.18 -13.51
C ALA A 64 -3.98 32.91 -14.22
N ASP A 65 -2.73 32.60 -13.87
CA ASP A 65 -1.51 33.16 -14.50
C ASP A 65 -0.93 32.23 -15.58
N ALA A 66 -1.49 31.03 -15.72
CA ALA A 66 -1.10 30.10 -16.77
C ALA A 66 -1.91 30.43 -18.03
N GLU A 67 -1.22 30.90 -19.07
CA GLU A 67 -1.73 30.91 -20.46
C GLU A 67 -2.50 29.61 -20.74
N PRO A 68 -3.61 29.67 -21.49
CA PRO A 68 -4.53 28.53 -21.65
C PRO A 68 -3.82 27.40 -22.41
N SER A 69 -3.22 26.47 -21.68
CA SER A 69 -2.94 25.14 -22.23
C SER A 69 -4.30 24.47 -22.38
N TYR A 70 -4.83 24.53 -23.60
CA TYR A 70 -5.95 23.71 -24.03
C TYR A 70 -5.62 22.25 -23.72
N GLN A 71 -6.33 21.69 -22.75
CA GLN A 71 -6.51 20.25 -22.61
C GLN A 71 -7.98 20.06 -22.32
N ASP A 72 -8.77 20.24 -23.37
CA ASP A 72 -10.03 19.52 -23.52
C ASP A 72 -9.68 18.05 -23.77
N GLU A 73 -10.42 17.18 -23.13
CA GLU A 73 -10.41 15.75 -23.39
C GLU A 73 -10.98 15.48 -24.80
N ASP A 74 -10.53 14.37 -25.40
CA ASP A 74 -10.90 13.81 -26.71
C ASP A 74 -10.30 14.48 -27.97
N ASP A 75 -9.17 13.95 -28.46
CA ASP A 75 -9.05 13.61 -29.89
C ASP A 75 -7.90 12.61 -30.17
N LEU A 76 -8.26 11.54 -30.87
CA LEU A 76 -7.35 10.57 -31.46
C LEU A 76 -6.56 11.20 -32.63
N ALA A 77 -5.23 11.21 -32.56
CA ALA A 77 -4.33 10.91 -33.68
C ALA A 77 -2.86 10.86 -33.22
N PRO A 78 -2.06 9.87 -33.69
CA PRO A 78 -0.62 9.86 -33.44
C PRO A 78 0.05 10.79 -34.45
N ALA A 79 0.71 11.84 -33.96
CA ALA A 79 1.66 12.60 -34.75
C ALA A 79 3.06 12.25 -34.24
N ASP A 80 3.76 11.44 -35.03
CA ASP A 80 5.21 11.36 -35.03
C ASP A 80 5.80 12.76 -35.18
N ASP A 81 6.52 13.26 -34.17
CA ASP A 81 7.72 14.06 -34.40
C ASP A 81 8.64 13.98 -33.19
N VAL A 82 9.70 13.19 -33.35
CA VAL A 82 10.76 13.00 -32.36
C VAL A 82 11.85 14.01 -32.70
N THR A 83 11.85 15.16 -32.05
CA THR A 83 13.04 16.01 -32.02
C THR A 83 13.72 15.85 -30.68
N ASP A 84 14.85 15.14 -30.72
CA ASP A 84 15.92 15.18 -29.73
C ASP A 84 16.25 16.63 -29.37
N ASP A 85 15.99 17.03 -28.13
CA ASP A 85 16.67 18.16 -27.52
C ASP A 85 16.87 17.87 -26.03
N ASP A 86 18.10 17.41 -25.74
CA ASP A 86 18.72 17.21 -24.43
C ASP A 86 18.85 18.54 -23.67
N ALA A 87 17.72 19.10 -23.23
CA ALA A 87 17.69 20.20 -22.26
C ALA A 87 17.17 19.67 -20.92
N PRO A 88 17.95 19.76 -19.82
CA PRO A 88 17.45 19.40 -18.50
C PRO A 88 16.28 20.34 -18.16
N VAL A 89 15.07 19.77 -18.19
CA VAL A 89 13.83 20.47 -17.85
C VAL A 89 13.99 21.06 -16.47
N LYS A 90 14.01 22.40 -16.38
CA LYS A 90 14.06 23.14 -15.12
C LYS A 90 12.97 22.60 -14.19
N ALA A 91 13.41 21.88 -13.16
CA ALA A 91 12.56 21.31 -12.12
C ALA A 91 11.52 22.33 -11.64
N LYS A 92 10.23 22.00 -11.82
CA LYS A 92 9.14 22.74 -11.18
C LYS A 92 9.37 22.62 -9.65
N ARG A 93 9.17 23.72 -8.90
CA ARG A 93 9.44 23.79 -7.45
C ARG A 93 8.89 22.53 -6.73
N GLY A 94 9.79 21.72 -6.17
CA GLY A 94 9.46 20.46 -5.49
C GLY A 94 10.03 19.21 -6.15
N GLN A 95 10.38 19.27 -7.44
CA GLN A 95 11.00 18.14 -8.14
C GLN A 95 12.48 18.00 -7.77
N VAL A 96 12.88 16.78 -7.43
CA VAL A 96 14.27 16.41 -7.17
C VAL A 96 14.96 16.18 -8.51
N ALA A 97 16.23 16.59 -8.64
CA ALA A 97 17.01 16.25 -9.83
C ALA A 97 17.29 14.74 -9.85
N VAL A 98 16.72 14.03 -10.82
CA VAL A 98 16.91 12.60 -11.05
C VAL A 98 17.75 12.41 -12.32
N SER A 99 18.61 11.41 -12.35
CA SER A 99 19.38 11.10 -13.57
C SER A 99 18.48 10.45 -14.63
N ALA A 100 18.71 10.74 -15.91
CA ALA A 100 17.96 10.15 -17.01
C ALA A 100 17.86 8.61 -16.93
N SER A 101 18.96 7.95 -16.53
CA SER A 101 18.96 6.49 -16.33
C SER A 101 18.02 6.00 -15.22
N ASN A 102 17.82 6.79 -14.15
CA ASN A 102 16.87 6.44 -13.10
C ASN A 102 15.43 6.73 -13.52
N GLU A 103 15.20 7.78 -14.30
CA GLU A 103 13.89 8.09 -14.88
C GLU A 103 13.42 6.96 -15.81
N GLU A 104 14.29 6.52 -16.72
CA GLU A 104 14.00 5.43 -17.65
C GLU A 104 13.71 4.11 -16.91
N ARG A 105 14.51 3.77 -15.90
CA ARG A 105 14.26 2.59 -15.06
C ARG A 105 12.92 2.69 -14.32
N ALA A 106 12.60 3.87 -13.80
CA ALA A 106 11.34 4.10 -13.11
C ALA A 106 10.16 3.94 -14.08
N ALA A 107 10.25 4.47 -15.30
CA ALA A 107 9.23 4.30 -16.34
C ALA A 107 9.02 2.82 -16.71
N GLY A 108 10.11 2.05 -16.82
CA GLY A 108 10.04 0.59 -17.02
C GLY A 108 9.30 -0.14 -15.90
N LEU A 109 9.51 0.26 -14.64
CA LEU A 109 8.82 -0.32 -13.48
C LEU A 109 7.33 0.06 -13.46
N VAL A 110 6.98 1.31 -13.81
CA VAL A 110 5.57 1.74 -13.94
C VAL A 110 4.85 0.94 -15.01
N LYS A 111 5.49 0.68 -16.16
CA LYS A 111 4.93 -0.16 -17.22
C LYS A 111 4.66 -1.60 -16.73
N GLN A 112 5.60 -2.19 -16.00
CA GLN A 112 5.41 -3.53 -15.42
C GLN A 112 4.27 -3.57 -14.40
N ALA A 113 4.13 -2.52 -13.59
CA ALA A 113 3.03 -2.39 -12.66
C ALA A 113 1.67 -2.33 -13.38
N LEU A 114 1.58 -1.57 -14.48
CA LEU A 114 0.38 -1.53 -15.31
C LEU A 114 0.04 -2.91 -15.88
N ASP A 115 1.01 -3.61 -16.45
CA ASP A 115 0.81 -4.95 -17.01
C ASP A 115 0.31 -5.95 -15.96
N LEU A 116 0.80 -5.85 -14.72
CA LEU A 116 0.36 -6.68 -13.60
C LEU A 116 -1.05 -6.32 -13.15
N HIS A 117 -1.37 -5.02 -13.06
CA HIS A 117 -2.73 -4.57 -12.74
C HIS A 117 -3.75 -5.05 -13.78
N MET A 118 -3.43 -4.98 -15.08
CA MET A 118 -4.29 -5.51 -16.14
C MET A 118 -4.52 -7.02 -16.04
N ARG A 119 -3.59 -7.75 -15.40
CA ARG A 119 -3.73 -9.19 -15.11
C ARG A 119 -4.45 -9.47 -13.78
N GLY A 120 -4.84 -8.43 -13.04
CA GLY A 120 -5.47 -8.52 -11.73
C GLY A 120 -4.49 -8.71 -10.56
N ASP A 121 -3.18 -8.63 -10.80
CA ASP A 121 -2.14 -8.85 -9.79
C ASP A 121 -1.72 -7.52 -9.14
N ASN A 122 -2.64 -6.98 -8.34
CA ASN A 122 -2.49 -5.66 -7.71
C ASN A 122 -1.37 -5.61 -6.65
N ASP A 123 -1.08 -6.73 -5.99
CA ASP A 123 -0.05 -6.81 -4.95
C ASP A 123 1.34 -6.65 -5.55
N ARG A 124 1.63 -7.38 -6.64
CA ARG A 124 2.90 -7.21 -7.36
C ARG A 124 2.95 -5.87 -8.08
N ALA A 125 1.85 -5.41 -8.66
CA ALA A 125 1.78 -4.08 -9.27
C ALA A 125 2.17 -2.98 -8.27
N THR A 126 1.67 -3.06 -7.03
CA THR A 126 2.02 -2.16 -5.93
C THR A 126 3.52 -2.21 -5.60
N LYS A 127 4.13 -3.40 -5.59
CA LYS A 127 5.57 -3.56 -5.34
C LYS A 127 6.41 -2.87 -6.43
N TYR A 128 6.06 -3.07 -7.69
CA TYR A 128 6.76 -2.42 -8.81
C TYR A 128 6.62 -0.91 -8.81
N LEU A 129 5.43 -0.38 -8.45
CA LEU A 129 5.23 1.05 -8.25
C LEU A 129 6.08 1.59 -7.11
N LYS A 130 6.11 0.94 -5.93
CA LYS A 130 6.98 1.34 -4.82
C LYS A 130 8.44 1.44 -5.25
N ASP A 131 8.92 0.49 -6.05
CA ASP A 131 10.29 0.52 -6.56
C ASP A 131 10.50 1.62 -7.60
N ALA A 132 9.49 1.95 -8.41
CA ALA A 132 9.53 3.10 -9.33
C ALA A 132 9.69 4.42 -8.56
N PHE A 133 8.90 4.64 -7.50
CA PHE A 133 8.96 5.84 -6.66
C PHE A 133 10.32 5.99 -5.95
N LYS A 134 10.95 4.87 -5.54
CA LYS A 134 12.32 4.90 -4.99
C LYS A 134 13.37 5.35 -6.02
N LYS A 135 13.14 5.06 -7.31
CA LYS A 135 14.07 5.44 -8.39
C LYS A 135 13.84 6.86 -8.88
N ASN A 136 12.57 7.26 -8.97
CA ASN A 136 12.18 8.59 -9.39
C ASN A 136 11.12 9.15 -8.43
N PRO A 137 11.52 9.95 -7.42
CA PRO A 137 10.57 10.60 -6.52
C PRO A 137 9.64 11.59 -7.24
N ASN A 138 10.02 12.11 -8.41
CA ASN A 138 9.17 13.05 -9.16
C ASN A 138 7.88 12.41 -9.69
N LEU A 139 7.77 11.08 -9.65
CA LEU A 139 6.54 10.37 -9.96
C LEU A 139 5.37 10.75 -9.04
N GLU A 140 5.64 11.32 -7.87
CA GLU A 140 4.60 11.89 -6.98
C GLU A 140 3.82 13.04 -7.61
N PHE A 141 4.41 13.71 -8.60
CA PHE A 141 3.78 14.80 -9.34
C PHE A 141 3.26 14.35 -10.70
N ASP A 142 3.53 13.11 -11.10
CA ASP A 142 3.03 12.55 -12.35
C ASP A 142 1.58 12.11 -12.17
N SER A 143 0.68 12.75 -12.92
CA SER A 143 -0.77 12.50 -12.81
C SER A 143 -1.11 11.08 -13.25
N TYR A 144 -0.39 10.54 -14.23
CA TYR A 144 -0.59 9.18 -14.72
C TYR A 144 -0.22 8.14 -13.65
N THR A 145 1.02 8.20 -13.13
CA THR A 145 1.50 7.26 -12.11
C THR A 145 0.68 7.36 -10.82
N THR A 146 0.27 8.57 -10.45
CA THR A 146 -0.58 8.80 -9.28
C THR A 146 -1.98 8.18 -9.46
N GLY A 147 -2.60 8.35 -10.63
CA GLY A 147 -3.90 7.73 -10.95
C GLY A 147 -3.83 6.20 -11.02
N LEU A 148 -2.71 5.65 -11.51
CA LEU A 148 -2.46 4.21 -11.50
C LEU A 148 -2.33 3.71 -10.05
N ALA A 149 -1.61 4.43 -9.20
CA ALA A 149 -1.47 4.10 -7.78
C ALA A 149 -2.82 4.12 -7.05
N THR A 150 -3.69 5.12 -7.29
CA THR A 150 -5.03 5.15 -6.69
C THR A 150 -5.91 4.00 -7.17
N THR A 151 -5.81 3.65 -8.45
CA THR A 151 -6.59 2.55 -9.03
C THR A 151 -6.18 1.19 -8.46
N ILE A 152 -4.88 0.95 -8.33
CA ILE A 152 -4.34 -0.31 -7.81
C ILE A 152 -4.63 -0.47 -6.31
N THR A 153 -4.48 0.61 -5.53
CA THR A 153 -4.67 0.56 -4.07
C THR A 153 -6.11 0.77 -3.63
N GLY A 154 -6.96 1.37 -4.48
CA GLY A 154 -8.30 1.80 -4.11
C GLY A 154 -8.33 2.97 -3.11
N LEU A 155 -7.19 3.60 -2.85
CA LEU A 155 -7.04 4.69 -1.89
C LEU A 155 -7.17 6.06 -2.56
N SER A 156 -7.39 7.10 -1.75
CA SER A 156 -7.30 8.48 -2.23
C SER A 156 -5.87 8.81 -2.67
N THR A 157 -5.70 9.80 -3.57
CA THR A 157 -4.41 10.24 -4.13
C THR A 157 -3.33 10.42 -3.07
N ASP A 158 -3.62 11.18 -2.00
CA ASP A 158 -2.65 11.47 -0.95
C ASP A 158 -2.23 10.21 -0.18
N GLN A 159 -3.20 9.30 0.06
CA GLN A 159 -2.94 8.03 0.75
C GLN A 159 -2.16 7.06 -0.15
N ALA A 160 -2.54 6.94 -1.42
CA ALA A 160 -1.87 6.08 -2.38
C ALA A 160 -0.40 6.49 -2.54
N ILE A 161 -0.10 7.79 -2.66
CA ILE A 161 1.27 8.29 -2.67
C ILE A 161 1.98 7.91 -1.37
N GLY A 162 1.36 8.13 -0.21
CA GLY A 162 1.90 7.72 1.10
C GLY A 162 2.27 6.24 1.16
N VAL A 163 1.43 5.35 0.60
CA VAL A 163 1.74 3.92 0.47
C VAL A 163 2.95 3.68 -0.44
N MET A 164 3.01 4.38 -1.59
CA MET A 164 4.08 4.19 -2.58
C MET A 164 5.45 4.66 -2.08
N VAL A 165 5.49 5.75 -1.30
CA VAL A 165 6.73 6.25 -0.69
C VAL A 165 7.09 5.55 0.63
N GLY A 166 6.21 4.68 1.13
CA GLY A 166 6.43 3.90 2.36
C GLY A 166 6.14 4.66 3.66
N GLU A 167 5.41 5.77 3.56
CA GLU A 167 4.94 6.55 4.70
C GLU A 167 3.63 6.02 5.29
N LEU A 168 2.88 5.20 4.53
CA LEU A 168 1.68 4.52 4.96
C LEU A 168 1.75 3.01 4.65
N ASP A 169 1.06 2.21 5.45
CA ASP A 169 0.82 0.79 5.17
C ASP A 169 -0.18 0.62 4.01
N VAL A 170 -0.29 -0.59 3.44
CA VAL A 170 -1.11 -0.86 2.23
C VAL A 170 -2.58 -0.48 2.41
N ASP A 171 -3.07 -0.45 3.65
CA ASP A 171 -4.43 -0.03 4.02
C ASP A 171 -4.60 1.50 4.22
N GLY A 172 -3.54 2.29 3.98
CA GLY A 172 -3.54 3.73 4.15
C GLY A 172 -3.42 4.20 5.60
N THR A 173 -3.09 3.31 6.54
CA THR A 173 -2.86 3.66 7.95
C THR A 173 -1.38 4.04 8.18
N PRO A 174 -1.08 4.87 9.21
CA PRO A 174 0.30 5.17 9.57
C PRO A 174 1.05 3.90 9.93
N PRO A 175 2.33 3.75 9.52
CA PRO A 175 3.11 2.55 9.76
C PRO A 175 3.13 2.28 11.24
N SER A 176 2.50 1.17 11.63
CA SER A 176 2.50 0.79 13.02
C SER A 176 3.96 0.62 13.44
N LYS A 177 4.44 1.43 14.40
CA LYS A 177 5.75 1.22 15.04
C LYS A 177 5.76 -0.04 15.91
N ALA A 178 4.98 -1.05 15.55
CA ALA A 178 4.84 -2.32 16.20
C ALA A 178 5.84 -3.29 15.57
N LYS A 179 7.05 -3.28 16.15
CA LYS A 179 7.92 -4.44 16.27
C LYS A 179 7.06 -5.69 16.51
N GLY A 180 6.83 -6.50 15.49
CA GLY A 180 5.95 -7.65 15.64
C GLY A 180 5.81 -8.43 14.35
N LYS A 181 6.60 -9.51 14.26
CA LYS A 181 6.33 -10.67 13.41
C LYS A 181 4.83 -10.97 13.38
N ARG A 182 4.17 -10.60 12.29
CA ARG A 182 2.89 -11.18 11.90
C ARG A 182 3.10 -11.76 10.52
N GLY A 183 3.05 -13.08 10.47
CA GLY A 183 3.20 -13.85 9.25
C GLY A 183 2.11 -13.44 8.27
N VAL A 184 2.54 -12.87 7.16
CA VAL A 184 1.79 -12.88 5.92
C VAL A 184 2.28 -14.12 5.18
N THR A 185 1.42 -15.11 5.13
CA THR A 185 1.45 -16.15 4.11
C THR A 185 1.15 -15.50 2.79
N ASP A 186 2.15 -15.36 1.92
CA ASP A 186 1.97 -15.66 0.50
C ASP A 186 3.32 -15.89 -0.16
N GLY A 187 3.32 -16.87 -1.06
CA GLY A 187 4.49 -17.60 -1.51
C GLY A 187 5.55 -16.73 -2.17
N ASP A 188 6.76 -16.80 -1.62
CA ASP A 188 8.02 -16.66 -2.35
C ASP A 188 9.09 -17.41 -1.53
N GLU A 189 9.62 -18.47 -2.15
CA GLU A 189 10.81 -19.29 -1.87
C GLU A 189 11.20 -19.61 -0.40
N PRO A 190 11.45 -20.91 -0.06
CA PRO A 190 11.80 -21.32 1.31
C PRO A 190 13.18 -20.79 1.70
N GLY A 191 13.20 -19.60 2.29
CA GLY A 191 14.35 -19.10 3.02
C GLY A 191 14.66 -20.02 4.19
N TRP A 192 15.94 -20.36 4.35
CA TRP A 192 16.50 -21.23 5.40
C TRP A 192 16.04 -20.88 6.84
N GLY A 193 15.50 -19.69 7.07
CA GLY A 193 14.88 -19.28 8.34
C GLY A 193 13.59 -20.03 8.70
N ALA A 194 12.79 -20.46 7.71
CA ALA A 194 11.59 -21.26 7.94
C ALA A 194 11.94 -22.70 8.38
N ALA A 195 12.96 -23.29 7.75
CA ALA A 195 13.46 -24.61 8.10
C ALA A 195 14.00 -24.68 9.54
N LEU A 196 14.58 -23.59 10.07
CA LEU A 196 15.07 -23.56 11.45
C LEU A 196 13.92 -23.60 12.48
N VAL A 197 12.81 -22.91 12.21
CA VAL A 197 11.64 -22.92 13.09
C VAL A 197 10.95 -24.28 13.05
N ASP A 198 10.80 -24.85 11.85
CA ASP A 198 10.21 -26.18 11.68
C ASP A 198 11.09 -27.27 12.31
N LEU A 199 12.42 -27.15 12.20
CA LEU A 199 13.36 -28.03 12.90
C LEU A 199 13.22 -27.92 14.42
N LEU A 200 13.03 -26.72 14.96
CA LEU A 200 12.87 -26.50 16.40
C LEU A 200 11.56 -27.12 16.91
N ILE A 201 10.46 -26.94 16.16
CA ILE A 201 9.16 -27.55 16.48
C ILE A 201 9.24 -29.07 16.38
N TYR A 202 9.79 -29.61 15.30
CA TYR A 202 9.96 -31.05 15.11
C TYR A 202 10.83 -31.67 16.20
N THR A 203 11.92 -30.99 16.59
CA THR A 203 12.80 -31.45 17.67
C THR A 203 12.08 -31.45 19.02
N LEU A 204 11.27 -30.42 19.32
CA LEU A 204 10.46 -30.35 20.55
C LEU A 204 9.42 -31.45 20.60
N VAL A 205 8.70 -31.69 19.51
CA VAL A 205 7.66 -32.72 19.42
C VAL A 205 8.29 -34.11 19.57
N ASN A 206 9.39 -34.39 18.88
CA ASN A 206 10.09 -35.67 19.02
C ASN A 206 10.69 -35.86 20.41
N MET A 207 11.26 -34.83 21.02
CA MET A 207 11.78 -34.93 22.39
C MET A 207 10.64 -35.22 23.38
N GLY A 208 9.48 -34.58 23.20
CA GLY A 208 8.28 -34.87 23.96
C GLY A 208 7.82 -36.31 23.79
N LEU A 209 7.70 -36.79 22.55
CA LEU A 209 7.26 -38.15 22.23
C LEU A 209 8.21 -39.21 22.80
N VAL A 210 9.52 -39.04 22.61
CA VAL A 210 10.56 -39.95 23.11
C VAL A 210 10.61 -39.92 24.63
N GLY A 211 10.52 -38.74 25.25
CA GLY A 211 10.49 -38.60 26.70
C GLY A 211 9.28 -39.29 27.33
N LEU A 212 8.09 -39.10 26.73
CA LEU A 212 6.86 -39.72 27.20
C LEU A 212 6.88 -41.24 26.98
N GLY A 213 7.46 -41.70 25.87
CA GLY A 213 7.69 -43.13 25.60
C GLY A 213 8.65 -43.78 26.59
N LEU A 214 9.78 -43.14 26.91
CA LEU A 214 10.72 -43.61 27.93
C LEU A 214 10.09 -43.64 29.32
N LEU A 215 9.33 -42.62 29.68
CA LEU A 215 8.62 -42.58 30.95
C LEU A 215 7.59 -43.72 31.05
N ALA A 216 6.80 -43.94 30.00
CA ALA A 216 5.85 -45.06 29.93
C ALA A 216 6.59 -46.41 30.01
N PHE A 217 7.73 -46.56 29.35
CA PHE A 217 8.55 -47.77 29.42
C PHE A 217 9.06 -48.05 30.84
N VAL A 218 9.56 -47.02 31.53
CA VAL A 218 10.02 -47.16 32.93
C VAL A 218 8.87 -47.50 33.87
N VAL A 219 7.72 -46.84 33.73
CA VAL A 219 6.58 -47.00 34.65
C VAL A 219 5.82 -48.31 34.41
N VAL A 220 5.70 -48.76 33.18
CA VAL A 220 4.87 -49.93 32.83
C VAL A 220 5.73 -51.17 32.60
N PHE A 221 6.81 -51.03 31.84
CA PHE A 221 7.55 -52.18 31.33
C PHE A 221 8.57 -52.73 32.35
N ILE A 222 9.22 -51.85 33.13
CA ILE A 222 10.15 -52.30 34.18
C ILE A 222 9.44 -53.11 35.28
N PRO A 223 8.31 -52.67 35.85
CA PRO A 223 7.59 -53.46 36.85
C PRO A 223 7.14 -54.82 36.29
N LEU A 224 6.65 -54.84 35.04
CA LEU A 224 6.24 -56.07 34.38
C LEU A 224 7.40 -57.06 34.21
N LEU A 225 8.58 -56.56 33.80
CA LEU A 225 9.80 -57.37 33.71
C LEU A 225 10.26 -57.89 35.07
N THR A 226 10.23 -57.06 36.11
CA THR A 226 10.63 -57.50 37.45
C THR A 226 9.71 -58.59 37.99
N GLU A 227 8.39 -58.47 37.79
CA GLU A 227 7.44 -59.51 38.20
C GLU A 227 7.64 -60.81 37.43
N ALA A 228 7.89 -60.74 36.11
CA ALA A 228 8.18 -61.91 35.29
C ALA A 228 9.48 -62.63 35.72
N LEU A 229 10.54 -61.86 35.99
CA LEU A 229 11.82 -62.38 36.47
C LEU A 229 11.70 -63.01 37.86
N LEU A 230 10.98 -62.36 38.78
CA LEU A 230 10.73 -62.91 40.13
C LEU A 230 9.90 -64.20 40.05
N THR A 231 8.91 -64.25 39.16
CA THR A 231 8.09 -65.44 38.94
C THR A 231 8.92 -66.61 38.38
N GLN A 232 9.83 -66.34 37.43
CA GLN A 232 10.73 -67.36 36.89
C GLN A 232 11.76 -67.84 37.92
N ALA A 233 12.31 -66.93 38.73
CA ALA A 233 13.23 -67.27 39.80
C ALA A 233 12.54 -68.16 40.85
N ALA A 234 11.32 -67.83 41.27
CA ALA A 234 10.52 -68.64 42.18
C ALA A 234 10.21 -70.03 41.62
N ALA A 235 9.90 -70.13 40.32
CA ALA A 235 9.66 -71.41 39.64
C ALA A 235 10.92 -72.29 39.58
N SER A 236 12.10 -71.70 39.38
CA SER A 236 13.38 -72.42 39.33
C SER A 236 13.89 -72.90 40.70
N GLY A 237 13.59 -72.16 41.78
CA GLY A 237 13.97 -72.52 43.16
C GLY A 237 13.18 -73.71 43.74
N SER A 238 12.01 -74.03 43.18
CA SER A 238 11.14 -75.11 43.69
C SER A 238 11.60 -76.53 43.33
N PHE A 239 12.61 -76.71 42.47
CA PHE A 239 13.07 -78.04 42.03
C PHE A 239 14.26 -78.61 42.84
N GLY A 240 14.74 -77.91 43.88
CA GLY A 240 15.96 -78.27 44.62
C GLY A 240 15.78 -78.97 45.98
N SER A 241 14.55 -79.24 46.44
CA SER A 241 14.30 -79.78 47.78
C SER A 241 13.61 -81.15 47.72
N SER A 242 14.36 -82.16 47.28
CA SER A 242 14.00 -83.57 47.51
C SER A 242 15.28 -84.40 47.55
N SER A 243 15.92 -84.41 48.72
CA SER A 243 16.92 -85.39 49.17
C SER A 243 16.74 -85.61 50.66
#